data_AF-A0ABD7VCW5-F1
#
_entry.id   AF-A0ABD7VCW5-F1
#
_cell.length_a   1.000
_cell.length_b   1.000
_cell.length_c   1.000
_cell.angle_alpha   90.00
_cell.angle_beta   90.00
_cell.angle_gamma   90.00
#
_symmetry.space_group_name_H-M   'P 1'
#
loop_
_entity.id
_entity.type
_entity.pdbx_description
1 polymer ?
#
loop_
_entity_poly.entity_id
_entity_poly.type
_entity_poly.pdbx_seq_one_letter_code
_entity_poly.pdbx_strand_id
1 'polypeptide(L)'
;MKKKLVSLIEFVISWIEAPLSIKLYSLAMMFGIIFVIYAFVEPLESLNSLPNLILLGLAKFFSGLALLLEMYAWATRIKTWQDSSWALRGVLAGVLAMSLAFSAAYASTIVNEVTGAPPSLFPYTIAFLTPLSALAILLMVLMLVYVVVIAQALLVGLQSMVKSVLPTVMPRFKGGSALWLHLVIYMRILGVVTLVSGILQLIPWYESGLKSVGWVFAARYEMYAHDPCVIPGAEEHIIRRDDDSVLVVSNRQAFMTPFERRRCAKDHGLPSTAAK
;
A
#
# COMPACT_ATOMS: atom_id res chain seq x y z
N MET A 1 -9.99 -25.73 -39.18
CA MET A 1 -10.48 -26.05 -37.82
C MET A 1 -9.50 -26.88 -36.98
N LYS A 2 -8.90 -27.98 -37.48
CA LYS A 2 -7.99 -28.85 -36.71
C LYS A 2 -6.82 -28.13 -35.99
N LYS A 3 -6.16 -27.14 -36.62
CA LYS A 3 -5.05 -26.38 -35.99
C LYS A 3 -5.46 -25.55 -34.76
N LYS A 4 -6.66 -24.95 -34.76
CA LYS A 4 -7.14 -24.15 -33.61
C LYS A 4 -7.49 -25.06 -32.41
N LEU A 5 -8.05 -26.24 -32.67
CA LEU A 5 -8.39 -27.21 -31.64
C LEU A 5 -7.13 -27.78 -30.97
N VAL A 6 -6.10 -28.10 -31.77
CA VAL A 6 -4.80 -28.57 -31.26
C VAL A 6 -4.11 -27.50 -30.41
N SER A 7 -4.12 -26.25 -30.85
CA SER A 7 -3.61 -25.10 -30.08
C SER A 7 -4.36 -24.87 -28.75
N LEU A 8 -5.67 -25.14 -28.71
CA LEU A 8 -6.49 -25.03 -27.50
C LEU A 8 -6.18 -26.15 -26.50
N ILE A 9 -5.95 -27.36 -27.00
CA ILE A 9 -5.59 -28.52 -26.17
C ILE A 9 -4.18 -28.34 -25.58
N GLU A 10 -3.22 -27.90 -26.38
CA GLU A 10 -1.86 -27.55 -25.91
C GLU A 10 -1.90 -26.44 -24.86
N PHE A 11 -2.77 -25.43 -25.04
CA PHE A 11 -2.99 -24.38 -24.03
C PHE A 11 -3.53 -24.97 -22.73
N VAL A 12 -4.57 -25.81 -22.76
CA VAL A 12 -5.16 -26.41 -21.55
C VAL A 12 -4.15 -27.29 -20.81
N ILE A 13 -3.35 -28.08 -21.52
CA ILE A 13 -2.30 -28.91 -20.92
C ILE A 13 -1.25 -28.02 -20.23
N SER A 14 -0.75 -27.00 -20.92
CA SER A 14 0.21 -26.04 -20.34
C SER A 14 -0.35 -25.25 -19.15
N TRP A 15 -1.66 -24.98 -19.15
CA TRP A 15 -2.35 -24.31 -18.06
C TRP A 15 -2.52 -25.19 -16.83
N ILE A 16 -2.77 -26.49 -17.00
CA ILE A 16 -2.86 -27.45 -15.90
C ILE A 16 -1.52 -27.55 -15.17
N GLU A 17 -0.41 -27.53 -15.90
CA GLU A 17 0.96 -27.57 -15.36
C GLU A 17 1.45 -26.23 -14.79
N ALA A 18 0.73 -25.13 -15.06
CA ALA A 18 1.14 -23.81 -14.63
C ALA A 18 1.03 -23.60 -13.09
N PRO A 19 1.89 -22.74 -12.51
CA PRO A 19 1.79 -22.35 -11.10
C PRO A 19 0.44 -21.68 -10.79
N LEU A 20 0.02 -21.80 -9.54
CA LEU A 20 -1.28 -21.29 -9.06
C LEU A 20 -1.49 -19.79 -9.36
N SER A 21 -0.43 -18.97 -9.32
CA SER A 21 -0.50 -17.55 -9.67
C SER A 21 -0.96 -17.31 -11.10
N ILE A 22 -0.47 -18.09 -12.07
CA ILE A 22 -0.88 -17.98 -13.49
C ILE A 22 -2.34 -18.43 -13.67
N LYS A 23 -2.76 -19.47 -12.94
CA LYS A 23 -4.17 -19.90 -12.95
C LYS A 23 -5.10 -18.79 -12.44
N LEU A 24 -4.73 -18.12 -11.35
CA LEU A 24 -5.51 -16.99 -10.82
C LEU A 24 -5.53 -15.79 -11.77
N TYR A 25 -4.39 -15.45 -12.39
CA TYR A 25 -4.37 -14.42 -13.43
C TYR A 25 -5.24 -14.77 -14.65
N SER A 26 -5.29 -16.05 -15.03
CA SER A 26 -6.14 -16.50 -16.14
C SER A 26 -7.63 -16.35 -15.82
N LEU A 27 -8.05 -16.66 -14.59
CA LEU A 27 -9.41 -16.43 -14.13
C LEU A 27 -9.74 -14.93 -14.13
N ALA A 28 -8.82 -14.10 -13.62
CA ALA A 28 -8.97 -12.64 -13.64
C ALA A 28 -9.14 -12.10 -15.07
N MET A 29 -8.34 -12.59 -16.02
CA MET A 29 -8.46 -12.25 -17.43
C MET A 29 -9.79 -12.70 -18.04
N MET A 30 -10.29 -13.90 -17.71
CA MET A 30 -11.61 -14.34 -18.19
C MET A 30 -12.73 -13.42 -17.69
N PHE A 31 -12.75 -13.07 -16.41
CA PHE A 31 -13.73 -12.12 -15.88
C PHE A 31 -13.60 -10.73 -16.51
N GLY A 32 -12.37 -10.27 -16.76
CA GLY A 32 -12.12 -9.01 -17.48
C GLY A 32 -12.62 -9.03 -18.93
N ILE A 33 -12.44 -10.14 -19.65
CA ILE A 33 -12.96 -10.30 -21.02
C ILE A 33 -14.49 -10.34 -21.02
N ILE A 34 -15.10 -11.08 -20.09
CA ILE A 34 -16.56 -11.13 -19.95
C ILE A 34 -17.12 -9.74 -19.66
N PHE A 35 -16.48 -8.97 -18.77
CA PHE A 35 -16.83 -7.57 -18.51
C PHE A 35 -16.77 -6.71 -19.78
N VAL A 36 -15.69 -6.81 -20.56
CA VAL A 36 -15.56 -6.06 -21.82
C VAL A 36 -16.66 -6.46 -22.80
N ILE A 37 -16.92 -7.75 -22.98
CA ILE A 37 -18.00 -8.23 -23.87
C ILE A 37 -19.35 -7.69 -23.42
N TYR A 38 -19.66 -7.78 -22.12
CA TYR A 38 -20.91 -7.29 -21.57
C TYR A 38 -21.10 -5.78 -21.80
N ALA A 39 -20.04 -4.99 -21.56
CA ALA A 39 -20.03 -3.56 -21.81
C ALA A 39 -20.21 -3.18 -23.30
N PHE A 40 -19.80 -4.05 -24.23
CA PHE A 40 -20.03 -3.85 -25.66
C PHE A 40 -21.41 -4.29 -26.14
N VAL A 41 -22.00 -5.32 -25.53
CA VAL A 41 -23.32 -5.87 -25.92
C VAL A 41 -24.46 -4.99 -25.40
N GLU A 42 -24.34 -4.43 -24.20
CA GLU A 42 -25.34 -3.55 -23.60
C GLU A 42 -24.76 -2.16 -23.28
N PRO A 43 -24.42 -1.35 -24.31
CA PRO A 43 -23.79 -0.04 -24.10
C PRO A 43 -24.71 0.99 -23.43
N LEU A 44 -26.00 0.69 -23.29
CA LEU A 44 -26.98 1.54 -22.60
C LEU A 44 -27.03 1.30 -21.08
N GLU A 45 -26.57 0.15 -20.59
CA GLU A 45 -26.41 -0.03 -19.14
C GLU A 45 -25.18 0.75 -18.67
N SER A 46 -25.34 1.49 -17.58
CA SER A 46 -24.22 2.19 -16.94
C SER A 46 -23.08 1.21 -16.63
N LEU A 47 -21.84 1.61 -16.87
CA LEU A 47 -20.63 0.91 -16.40
C LEU A 47 -20.65 0.64 -14.88
N ASN A 48 -21.51 1.36 -14.15
CA ASN A 48 -21.76 1.17 -12.71
C ASN A 48 -22.91 0.21 -12.41
N SER A 49 -23.41 -0.56 -13.38
CA SER A 49 -24.41 -1.60 -13.12
C SER A 49 -23.84 -2.66 -12.19
N LEU A 50 -24.70 -3.22 -11.33
CA LEU A 50 -24.35 -4.25 -10.35
C LEU A 50 -23.57 -5.45 -10.96
N PRO A 51 -23.95 -6.01 -12.13
CA PRO A 51 -23.20 -7.11 -12.75
C PRO A 51 -21.79 -6.68 -13.20
N ASN A 52 -21.63 -5.48 -13.75
CA ASN A 52 -20.34 -4.93 -14.14
C ASN A 52 -19.40 -4.73 -12.94
N LEU A 53 -19.94 -4.24 -11.82
CA LEU A 53 -19.19 -4.09 -10.57
C LEU A 53 -18.75 -5.45 -10.00
N ILE A 54 -19.60 -6.48 -10.05
CA ILE A 54 -19.24 -7.83 -9.60
C ILE A 54 -18.13 -8.41 -10.46
N LEU A 55 -18.25 -8.34 -11.79
CA LEU A 55 -17.25 -8.87 -12.71
C LEU A 55 -15.89 -8.17 -12.53
N LEU A 56 -15.90 -6.84 -12.43
CA LEU A 56 -14.70 -6.06 -12.17
C LEU A 56 -14.10 -6.37 -10.79
N GLY A 57 -14.94 -6.55 -9.77
CA GLY A 57 -14.54 -6.94 -8.42
C GLY A 57 -13.86 -8.31 -8.39
N LEU A 58 -14.43 -9.31 -9.08
CA LEU A 58 -13.84 -10.64 -9.21
C LEU A 58 -12.51 -10.60 -9.97
N ALA A 59 -12.43 -9.85 -11.07
CA ALA A 59 -11.19 -9.67 -11.82
C ALA A 59 -10.08 -9.04 -10.94
N LYS A 60 -10.43 -8.02 -10.16
CA LYS A 60 -9.52 -7.40 -9.17
C LYS A 60 -9.10 -8.36 -8.06
N PHE A 61 -10.04 -9.12 -7.52
CA PHE A 61 -9.77 -10.08 -6.45
C PHE A 61 -8.78 -11.17 -6.89
N PHE A 62 -9.05 -11.83 -8.02
CA PHE A 62 -8.19 -12.92 -8.51
C PHE A 62 -6.80 -12.43 -8.95
N SER A 63 -6.74 -11.26 -9.60
CA SER A 63 -5.44 -10.67 -10.00
C SER A 63 -4.63 -10.20 -8.79
N GLY A 64 -5.27 -9.60 -7.79
CA GLY A 64 -4.63 -9.23 -6.53
C GLY A 64 -4.09 -10.46 -5.78
N LEU A 65 -4.88 -11.54 -5.71
CA LEU A 65 -4.44 -12.79 -5.08
C LEU A 65 -3.27 -13.44 -5.83
N ALA A 66 -3.31 -13.44 -7.16
CA ALA A 66 -2.23 -13.94 -8.00
C ALA A 66 -0.92 -13.18 -7.75
N LEU A 67 -1.01 -11.85 -7.66
CA LEU A 67 0.10 -10.96 -7.41
C LEU A 67 0.68 -11.14 -6.00
N LEU A 68 -0.17 -11.31 -4.99
CA LEU A 68 0.27 -11.61 -3.62
C LEU A 68 1.04 -12.94 -3.55
N LEU A 69 0.60 -13.97 -4.27
CA LEU A 69 1.32 -15.24 -4.35
C LEU A 69 2.66 -15.09 -5.07
N GLU A 70 2.73 -14.29 -6.14
CA GLU A 70 4.01 -13.99 -6.80
C GLU A 70 4.96 -13.23 -5.85
N MET A 71 4.46 -12.22 -5.15
CA MET A 71 5.24 -11.47 -4.15
C MET A 71 5.75 -12.39 -3.03
N TYR A 72 4.91 -13.29 -2.52
CA TYR A 72 5.32 -14.28 -1.52
C TYR A 72 6.40 -15.23 -2.06
N ALA A 73 6.23 -15.73 -3.29
CA ALA A 73 7.22 -16.58 -3.93
C ALA A 73 8.55 -15.86 -4.19
N TRP A 74 8.53 -14.54 -4.36
CA TRP A 74 9.74 -13.74 -4.45
C TRP A 74 10.38 -13.52 -3.09
N ALA A 75 9.57 -13.18 -2.08
CA ALA A 75 10.03 -12.99 -0.71
C ALA A 75 10.77 -14.24 -0.18
N THR A 76 10.28 -15.44 -0.50
CA THR A 76 10.97 -16.69 -0.12
C THR A 76 12.30 -16.91 -0.85
N ARG A 77 12.49 -16.31 -2.03
CA ARG A 77 13.75 -16.34 -2.79
C ARG A 77 14.72 -15.22 -2.41
N ILE A 78 14.28 -14.20 -1.66
CA ILE A 78 15.17 -13.11 -1.23
C ILE A 78 16.36 -13.65 -0.44
N LYS A 79 16.15 -14.65 0.44
CA LYS A 79 17.23 -15.22 1.24
C LYS A 79 18.33 -15.85 0.38
N THR A 80 17.95 -16.64 -0.63
CA THR A 80 18.94 -17.26 -1.52
C THR A 80 19.68 -16.23 -2.36
N TRP A 81 19.01 -15.14 -2.77
CA TRP A 81 19.67 -14.04 -3.47
C TRP A 81 20.59 -13.22 -2.57
N GLN A 82 20.19 -13.00 -1.32
CA GLN A 82 21.03 -12.35 -0.31
C GLN A 82 22.31 -13.14 -0.07
N ASP A 83 22.24 -14.46 -0.02
CA ASP A 83 23.41 -15.32 0.16
C ASP A 83 24.34 -15.33 -1.06
N SER A 84 23.80 -15.07 -2.26
CA SER A 84 24.58 -15.02 -3.50
C SER A 84 25.29 -13.69 -3.77
N SER A 85 24.89 -12.57 -3.13
CA SER A 85 25.42 -11.25 -3.50
C SER A 85 25.45 -10.26 -2.33
N TRP A 86 26.65 -9.77 -2.01
CA TRP A 86 26.87 -8.71 -1.01
C TRP A 86 26.22 -7.38 -1.42
N ALA A 87 26.19 -7.07 -2.72
CA ALA A 87 25.57 -5.85 -3.24
C ALA A 87 24.06 -5.87 -3.00
N LEU A 88 23.40 -7.03 -3.16
CA LEU A 88 21.98 -7.16 -2.88
C LEU A 88 21.67 -7.00 -1.38
N ARG A 89 22.53 -7.52 -0.49
CA ARG A 89 22.42 -7.27 0.95
C ARG A 89 22.47 -5.78 1.27
N GLY A 90 23.42 -5.05 0.67
CA GLY A 90 23.54 -3.60 0.82
C GLY A 90 22.31 -2.85 0.33
N VAL A 91 21.78 -3.20 -0.85
CA VAL A 91 20.56 -2.58 -1.40
C VAL A 91 19.36 -2.85 -0.49
N LEU A 92 19.16 -4.09 -0.03
CA LEU A 92 18.04 -4.41 0.85
C LEU A 92 18.15 -3.71 2.21
N ALA A 93 19.36 -3.64 2.78
CA ALA A 93 19.60 -2.88 4.00
C ALA A 93 19.29 -1.39 3.80
N GLY A 94 19.71 -0.80 2.68
CA GLY A 94 19.39 0.58 2.33
C GLY A 94 17.89 0.82 2.16
N VAL A 95 17.19 -0.06 1.45
CA VAL A 95 15.74 0.03 1.26
C VAL A 95 14.99 -0.08 2.60
N LEU A 96 15.40 -0.99 3.47
CA LEU A 96 14.80 -1.15 4.81
C LEU A 96 15.07 0.07 5.69
N ALA A 97 16.30 0.60 5.68
CA ALA A 97 16.65 1.82 6.42
C ALA A 97 15.86 3.03 5.92
N MET A 98 15.73 3.21 4.60
CA MET A 98 14.88 4.26 4.03
C MET A 98 13.42 4.06 4.43
N SER A 99 12.90 2.83 4.38
CA SER A 99 11.51 2.54 4.76
C SER A 99 11.22 2.92 6.20
N LEU A 100 12.15 2.62 7.12
CA LEU A 100 12.06 3.02 8.53
C LEU A 100 12.15 4.54 8.73
N ALA A 101 13.04 5.21 8.00
CA ALA A 101 13.16 6.66 8.06
C ALA A 101 11.90 7.36 7.56
N PHE A 102 11.36 6.92 6.42
CA PHE A 102 10.10 7.41 5.89
C PHE A 102 8.94 7.10 6.83
N SER A 103 8.96 5.98 7.56
CA SER A 103 7.84 5.61 8.44
C SER A 103 7.81 6.45 9.70
N ALA A 104 8.97 6.81 10.24
CA ALA A 104 9.07 7.78 11.32
C ALA A 104 8.61 9.18 10.85
N ALA A 105 9.01 9.59 9.64
CA ALA A 105 8.58 10.86 9.07
C ALA A 105 7.06 10.91 8.84
N TYR A 106 6.48 9.84 8.28
CA TYR A 106 5.04 9.73 8.05
C TYR A 106 4.25 9.65 9.36
N ALA A 107 4.73 8.91 10.36
CA ALA A 107 4.13 8.92 11.69
C ALA A 107 4.12 10.34 12.30
N SER A 108 5.22 11.09 12.12
CA SER A 108 5.32 12.48 12.59
C SER A 108 4.34 13.42 11.89
N THR A 109 4.09 13.25 10.58
CA THR A 109 3.08 14.04 9.86
C THR A 109 1.67 13.73 10.36
N ILE A 110 1.35 12.44 10.57
CA ILE A 110 0.05 12.03 11.11
C ILE A 110 -0.19 12.64 12.50
N VAL A 111 0.81 12.57 13.39
CA VAL A 111 0.70 13.16 14.73
C VAL A 111 0.49 14.67 14.67
N ASN A 112 1.22 15.38 13.81
CA ASN A 112 1.04 16.82 13.65
C ASN A 112 -0.37 17.18 13.14
N GLU A 113 -0.89 16.44 12.16
CA GLU A 113 -2.23 16.67 11.61
C GLU A 113 -3.35 16.42 12.64
N VAL A 114 -3.17 15.38 13.46
CA VAL A 114 -4.18 14.96 14.43
C VAL A 114 -4.18 15.83 15.68
N THR A 115 -3.00 16.23 16.16
CA THR A 115 -2.83 17.01 17.39
C THR A 115 -2.81 18.52 17.13
N GLY A 116 -2.50 18.94 15.90
CA GLY A 116 -2.30 20.35 15.54
C GLY A 116 -1.06 20.97 16.18
N ALA A 117 -0.08 20.15 16.56
CA ALA A 117 1.06 20.53 17.39
C ALA A 117 2.37 19.87 16.92
N PRO A 118 3.54 20.44 17.27
CA PRO A 118 4.81 19.87 16.83
C PRO A 118 4.96 18.42 17.33
N PRO A 119 5.41 17.49 16.47
CA PRO A 119 5.49 16.07 16.77
C PRO A 119 6.42 15.75 17.95
N SER A 120 7.38 16.63 18.26
CA SER A 120 8.30 16.49 19.39
C SER A 120 7.61 16.43 20.75
N LEU A 121 6.36 16.91 20.87
CA LEU A 121 5.57 16.81 22.10
C LEU A 121 4.95 15.43 22.31
N PHE A 122 4.89 14.60 21.26
CA PHE A 122 4.20 13.31 21.26
C PHE A 122 5.13 12.15 20.80
N PRO A 123 6.30 11.95 21.45
CA PRO A 123 7.32 11.03 20.98
C PRO A 123 6.90 9.55 21.06
N TYR A 124 6.13 9.15 22.07
CA TYR A 124 5.58 7.80 22.20
C TYR A 124 4.48 7.53 21.19
N THR A 125 3.63 8.51 20.86
CA THR A 125 2.65 8.34 19.78
C THR A 125 3.36 8.11 18.44
N ILE A 126 4.44 8.85 18.16
CA ILE A 126 5.25 8.64 16.94
C ILE A 126 5.89 7.25 16.97
N ALA A 127 6.54 6.86 18.07
CA ALA A 127 7.17 5.56 18.19
C ALA A 127 6.15 4.41 18.00
N PHE A 128 4.94 4.56 18.52
CA PHE A 128 3.84 3.61 18.36
C PHE A 128 3.31 3.55 16.91
N LEU A 129 3.14 4.70 16.26
CA LEU A 129 2.66 4.77 14.89
C LEU A 129 3.72 4.39 13.84
N THR A 130 5.02 4.47 14.17
CA THR A 130 6.12 4.17 13.26
C THR A 130 6.06 2.75 12.68
N PRO A 131 5.91 1.66 13.46
CA PRO A 131 5.80 0.31 12.91
C PRO A 131 4.52 0.10 12.08
N LEU A 132 3.42 0.76 12.43
CA LEU A 132 2.19 0.74 11.63
C LEU A 132 2.41 1.46 10.29
N SER A 133 2.99 2.66 10.34
CA SER A 133 3.36 3.47 9.16
C SER A 133 4.35 2.75 8.25
N ALA A 134 5.24 1.91 8.82
CA ALA A 134 6.17 1.11 8.05
C ALA A 134 5.46 0.13 7.12
N LEU A 135 4.27 -0.38 7.49
CA LEU A 135 3.47 -1.24 6.62
C LEU A 135 3.06 -0.51 5.33
N ALA A 136 2.56 0.72 5.44
CA ALA A 136 2.15 1.52 4.29
C ALA A 136 3.33 1.82 3.36
N ILE A 137 4.49 2.17 3.93
CA ILE A 137 5.68 2.46 3.14
C ILE A 137 6.26 1.20 2.51
N LEU A 138 6.26 0.08 3.23
CA LEU A 138 6.67 -1.20 2.68
C LEU A 138 5.79 -1.60 1.49
N LEU A 139 4.47 -1.35 1.55
CA LEU A 139 3.57 -1.53 0.41
C LEU A 139 3.92 -0.62 -0.77
N MET A 140 4.25 0.65 -0.54
CA MET A 140 4.71 1.56 -1.60
C MET A 140 6.03 1.10 -2.23
N VAL A 141 7.00 0.66 -1.42
CA VAL A 141 8.28 0.13 -1.88
C VAL A 141 8.08 -1.15 -2.69
N LEU A 142 7.23 -2.07 -2.21
CA LEU A 142 6.87 -3.29 -2.93
C LEU A 142 6.19 -2.98 -4.27
N MET A 143 5.31 -1.97 -4.30
CA MET A 143 4.69 -1.50 -5.55
C MET A 143 5.76 -1.02 -6.53
N LEU A 144 6.69 -0.17 -6.07
CA LEU A 144 7.76 0.36 -6.92
C LEU A 144 8.65 -0.76 -7.47
N VAL A 145 9.08 -1.71 -6.63
CA VAL A 145 9.85 -2.88 -7.06
C VAL A 145 9.07 -3.71 -8.08
N TYR A 146 7.79 -3.97 -7.82
CA TYR A 146 6.96 -4.77 -8.71
C TYR A 146 6.73 -4.09 -10.07
N VAL A 147 6.49 -2.78 -10.09
CA VAL A 147 6.39 -1.97 -11.31
C VAL A 147 7.70 -1.99 -12.09
N VAL A 148 8.85 -1.84 -11.42
CA VAL A 148 10.17 -1.89 -12.07
C VAL A 148 10.42 -3.25 -12.72
N VAL A 149 10.11 -4.36 -12.02
CA VAL A 149 10.34 -5.68 -12.61
C VAL A 149 9.37 -5.97 -13.75
N ILE A 150 8.13 -5.48 -13.69
CA ILE A 150 7.21 -5.62 -14.83
C ILE A 150 7.63 -4.75 -15.99
N ALA A 151 8.09 -3.52 -15.75
CA ALA A 151 8.67 -2.67 -16.79
C ALA A 151 9.88 -3.37 -17.45
N GLN A 152 10.74 -4.01 -16.64
CA GLN A 152 11.85 -4.81 -17.15
C GLN A 152 11.35 -6.03 -17.94
N ALA A 153 10.36 -6.78 -17.45
CA ALA A 153 9.77 -7.92 -18.13
C ALA A 153 9.10 -7.51 -19.46
N LEU A 154 8.47 -6.33 -19.50
CA LEU A 154 7.92 -5.71 -20.70
C LEU A 154 9.02 -5.34 -21.69
N LEU A 155 10.09 -4.71 -21.24
CA LEU A 155 11.24 -4.36 -22.08
C LEU A 155 11.90 -5.62 -22.66
N VAL A 156 12.09 -6.67 -21.85
CA VAL A 156 12.63 -7.96 -22.31
C VAL A 156 11.65 -8.65 -23.28
N GLY A 157 10.34 -8.60 -23.01
CA GLY A 157 9.30 -9.11 -23.89
C GLY A 157 9.26 -8.39 -25.23
N LEU A 158 9.40 -7.06 -25.22
CA LEU A 158 9.45 -6.21 -26.42
C LEU A 158 10.74 -6.44 -27.21
N GLN A 159 11.89 -6.58 -26.54
CA GLN A 159 13.14 -7.00 -27.17
C GLN A 159 13.00 -8.40 -27.80
N SER A 160 12.25 -9.30 -27.17
CA SER A 160 11.92 -10.61 -27.75
C SER A 160 11.03 -10.48 -28.99
N MET A 161 10.09 -9.53 -29.02
CA MET A 161 9.26 -9.25 -30.20
C MET A 161 10.12 -8.73 -31.36
N VAL A 162 11.04 -7.80 -31.10
CA VAL A 162 11.99 -7.30 -32.10
C VAL A 162 12.85 -8.44 -32.64
N LYS A 163 13.32 -9.34 -31.76
CA LYS A 163 14.03 -10.56 -32.17
C LYS A 163 13.13 -11.59 -32.85
N SER A 164 11.83 -11.59 -32.59
CA SER A 164 10.83 -12.48 -33.20
C SER A 164 10.32 -11.97 -34.55
N VAL A 165 10.61 -10.72 -34.94
CA VAL A 165 10.45 -10.20 -36.30
C VAL A 165 11.67 -10.53 -37.18
N LEU A 166 12.84 -10.73 -36.57
CA LEU A 166 14.05 -11.18 -37.25
C LEU A 166 13.89 -12.50 -38.05
N PRO A 167 13.16 -13.53 -37.59
CA PRO A 167 12.87 -14.72 -38.39
C PRO A 167 11.89 -14.49 -39.55
N THR A 168 11.20 -13.35 -39.63
CA THR A 168 10.45 -12.94 -40.84
C THR A 168 11.42 -12.57 -41.97
N VAL A 169 12.68 -12.25 -41.66
CA VAL A 169 13.76 -11.99 -42.62
C VAL A 169 14.69 -13.21 -42.79
N MET A 170 14.76 -14.12 -41.79
CA MET A 170 15.55 -15.37 -41.85
C MET A 170 14.73 -16.61 -41.43
N PRO A 171 14.27 -17.45 -42.38
CA PRO A 171 13.25 -18.49 -42.15
C PRO A 171 13.74 -19.76 -41.40
N ARG A 172 14.89 -19.72 -40.72
CA ARG A 172 15.46 -20.90 -40.02
C ARG A 172 15.15 -21.00 -38.53
N PHE A 173 14.53 -19.99 -37.91
CA PHE A 173 14.15 -20.03 -36.50
C PHE A 173 12.63 -20.18 -36.33
N LYS A 174 12.15 -21.42 -36.15
CA LYS A 174 10.77 -21.72 -35.76
C LYS A 174 10.56 -21.31 -34.29
N GLY A 175 10.05 -20.10 -34.07
CA GLY A 175 9.65 -19.62 -32.74
C GLY A 175 8.22 -20.01 -32.38
N GLY A 176 8.03 -21.10 -31.63
CA GLY A 176 6.73 -21.63 -31.24
C GLY A 176 6.13 -21.08 -29.94
N SER A 177 6.72 -20.07 -29.28
CA SER A 177 6.36 -19.71 -27.89
C SER A 177 5.95 -18.24 -27.64
N ALA A 178 5.86 -17.41 -28.68
CA ALA A 178 5.63 -15.97 -28.51
C ALA A 178 4.28 -15.62 -27.86
N LEU A 179 3.22 -16.38 -28.18
CA LEU A 179 1.86 -16.07 -27.76
C LEU A 179 1.64 -16.27 -26.24
N TRP A 180 2.17 -17.36 -25.67
CA TRP A 180 2.08 -17.64 -24.23
C TRP A 180 2.87 -16.61 -23.41
N LEU A 181 4.05 -16.23 -23.87
CA LEU A 181 4.88 -15.21 -23.23
C LEU A 181 4.16 -13.85 -23.20
N HIS A 182 3.49 -13.46 -24.29
CA HIS A 182 2.69 -12.22 -24.32
C HIS A 182 1.49 -12.29 -23.39
N LEU A 183 0.81 -13.45 -23.33
CA LEU A 183 -0.36 -13.64 -22.47
C LEU A 183 0.01 -13.50 -20.98
N VAL A 184 1.15 -14.07 -20.57
CA VAL A 184 1.69 -13.91 -19.20
C VAL A 184 2.08 -12.45 -18.91
N ILE A 185 2.60 -11.71 -19.89
CA ILE A 185 2.91 -10.28 -19.74
C ILE A 185 1.62 -9.47 -19.51
N TYR A 186 0.55 -9.71 -20.29
CA TYR A 186 -0.73 -9.03 -20.11
C TYR A 186 -1.38 -9.33 -18.76
N MET A 187 -1.33 -10.59 -18.33
CA MET A 187 -1.78 -11.03 -17.00
C MET A 187 -1.10 -10.24 -15.87
N ARG A 188 0.21 -10.01 -15.98
CA ARG A 188 0.99 -9.23 -15.00
C ARG A 188 0.67 -7.74 -15.04
N ILE A 189 0.47 -7.16 -16.23
CA ILE A 189 0.00 -5.77 -16.35
C ILE A 189 -1.35 -5.60 -15.64
N LEU A 190 -2.28 -6.54 -15.86
CA LEU A 190 -3.57 -6.53 -15.18
C LEU A 190 -3.38 -6.53 -13.65
N GLY A 191 -2.46 -7.37 -13.13
CA GLY A 191 -2.06 -7.36 -11.73
C GLY A 191 -1.53 -6.01 -11.23
N VAL A 192 -0.72 -5.30 -12.01
CA VAL A 192 -0.23 -3.95 -11.65
C VAL A 192 -1.39 -2.97 -11.56
N VAL A 193 -2.26 -2.96 -12.57
CA VAL A 193 -3.42 -2.07 -12.59
C VAL A 193 -4.30 -2.33 -11.36
N THR A 194 -4.51 -3.59 -11.00
CA THR A 194 -5.33 -3.93 -9.84
C THR A 194 -4.65 -3.56 -8.53
N LEU A 195 -3.33 -3.76 -8.40
CA LEU A 195 -2.53 -3.29 -7.27
C LEU A 195 -2.59 -1.77 -7.11
N VAL A 196 -2.33 -1.01 -8.18
CA VAL A 196 -2.38 0.46 -8.16
C VAL A 196 -3.78 0.93 -7.76
N SER A 197 -4.82 0.33 -8.36
CA SER A 197 -6.21 0.67 -8.01
C SER A 197 -6.54 0.34 -6.55
N GLY A 198 -6.06 -0.79 -6.04
CA GLY A 198 -6.25 -1.21 -4.66
C GLY A 198 -5.55 -0.26 -3.69
N ILE A 199 -4.32 0.15 -4.00
CA ILE A 199 -3.56 1.11 -3.18
C ILE A 199 -4.25 2.47 -3.14
N LEU A 200 -4.68 3.02 -4.29
CA LEU A 200 -5.39 4.29 -4.33
C LEU A 200 -6.71 4.26 -3.55
N GLN A 201 -7.37 3.11 -3.52
CA GLN A 201 -8.59 2.92 -2.74
C GLN A 201 -8.31 2.68 -1.25
N LEU A 202 -7.20 2.03 -0.89
CA LEU A 202 -6.91 1.61 0.48
C LEU A 202 -6.14 2.67 1.29
N ILE A 203 -5.32 3.51 0.63
CA ILE A 203 -4.55 4.58 1.28
C ILE A 203 -5.44 5.50 2.14
N PRO A 204 -6.57 6.05 1.63
CA PRO A 204 -7.38 6.99 2.42
C PRO A 204 -7.95 6.35 3.69
N TRP A 205 -8.38 5.09 3.59
CA TRP A 205 -8.90 4.34 4.73
C TRP A 205 -7.80 4.01 5.74
N TYR A 206 -6.62 3.63 5.25
CA TYR A 206 -5.49 3.33 6.10
C TYR A 206 -4.97 4.57 6.83
N GLU A 207 -4.87 5.69 6.13
CA GLU A 207 -4.50 6.99 6.70
C GLU A 207 -5.52 7.43 7.77
N SER A 208 -6.82 7.34 7.47
CA SER A 208 -7.88 7.63 8.44
C SER A 208 -7.79 6.74 9.68
N GLY A 209 -7.49 5.44 9.49
CA GLY A 209 -7.25 4.50 10.59
C GLY A 209 -6.03 4.87 11.44
N LEU A 210 -4.90 5.22 10.82
CA LEU A 210 -3.70 5.68 11.51
C LEU A 210 -3.97 6.96 12.30
N LYS A 211 -4.67 7.93 11.71
CA LYS A 211 -5.05 9.17 12.37
C LYS A 211 -5.96 8.90 13.58
N SER A 212 -6.95 8.03 13.41
CA SER A 212 -7.88 7.61 14.47
C SER A 212 -7.14 7.01 15.66
N VAL A 213 -6.25 6.05 15.39
CA VAL A 213 -5.46 5.37 16.42
C VAL A 213 -4.46 6.33 17.06
N GLY A 214 -3.81 7.18 16.26
CA GLY A 214 -2.89 8.21 16.74
C GLY A 214 -3.55 9.21 17.68
N TRP A 215 -4.76 9.65 17.36
CA TRP A 215 -5.54 10.58 18.19
C TRP A 215 -5.84 9.96 19.56
N VAL A 216 -6.34 8.72 19.58
CA VAL A 216 -6.66 8.00 20.82
C VAL A 216 -5.41 7.77 21.66
N PHE A 217 -4.30 7.37 21.03
CA PHE A 217 -3.07 7.08 21.74
C PHE A 217 -2.49 8.36 22.37
N ALA A 218 -2.37 9.44 21.61
CA ALA A 218 -1.89 10.73 22.11
C ALA A 218 -2.75 11.23 23.28
N ALA A 219 -4.08 11.21 23.13
CA ALA A 219 -5.00 11.69 24.15
C ALA A 219 -4.96 10.87 25.46
N ARG A 220 -4.78 9.55 25.38
CA ARG A 220 -4.85 8.67 26.56
C ARG A 220 -3.52 8.41 27.25
N TYR A 221 -2.42 8.38 26.50
CA TYR A 221 -1.14 7.90 27.02
C TYR A 221 -0.08 8.99 27.14
N GLU A 222 -0.22 10.11 26.44
CA GLU A 222 0.77 11.19 26.49
C GLU A 222 0.26 12.49 27.12
N MET A 223 -1.06 12.65 27.26
CA MET A 223 -1.65 13.80 27.94
C MET A 223 -1.99 13.45 29.40
N TYR A 224 -1.74 14.40 30.30
CA TYR A 224 -1.84 14.23 31.74
C TYR A 224 -3.15 14.79 32.31
N ALA A 225 -3.81 14.02 33.17
CA ALA A 225 -5.05 14.42 33.84
C ALA A 225 -4.82 15.20 35.16
N HIS A 226 -3.56 15.34 35.61
CA HIS A 226 -3.23 15.83 36.97
C HIS A 226 -2.36 17.09 36.99
N ASP A 227 -2.37 17.88 35.91
CA ASP A 227 -1.65 19.15 35.87
C ASP A 227 -2.51 20.29 36.48
N PRO A 228 -1.92 21.28 37.18
CA PRO A 228 -2.64 22.41 37.77
C PRO A 228 -3.54 23.20 36.81
N CYS A 229 -3.27 23.13 35.50
CA CYS A 229 -4.04 23.80 34.46
C CYS A 229 -5.32 23.03 34.05
N VAL A 230 -5.57 21.85 34.61
CA VAL A 230 -6.78 21.06 34.38
C VAL A 230 -7.95 21.67 35.15
N ILE A 231 -9.08 21.90 34.48
CA ILE A 231 -10.29 22.39 35.16
C ILE A 231 -10.88 21.27 36.03
N PRO A 232 -11.07 21.48 37.35
CA PRO A 232 -11.63 20.48 38.24
C PRO A 232 -12.99 19.99 37.75
N GLY A 233 -13.14 18.66 37.56
CA GLY A 233 -14.40 18.04 37.14
C GLY A 233 -14.69 18.08 35.63
N ALA A 234 -13.79 18.62 34.80
CA ALA A 234 -13.98 18.72 33.35
C ALA A 234 -13.54 17.48 32.55
N GLU A 235 -12.96 16.46 33.21
CA GLU A 235 -12.36 15.27 32.56
C GLU A 235 -11.45 15.63 31.37
N GLU A 236 -10.51 16.54 31.63
CA GLU A 236 -9.54 17.01 30.64
C GLU A 236 -8.19 16.34 30.84
N HIS A 237 -7.52 16.05 29.73
CA HIS A 237 -6.11 15.66 29.69
C HIS A 237 -5.34 16.77 29.01
N ILE A 238 -4.17 17.12 29.54
CA ILE A 238 -3.37 18.22 29.02
C ILE A 238 -1.92 17.84 28.80
N ILE A 239 -1.27 18.48 27.84
CA ILE A 239 0.19 18.44 27.70
C ILE A 239 0.71 19.87 27.58
N ARG A 240 1.82 20.16 28.25
CA ARG A 240 2.47 21.47 28.15
C ARG A 240 3.19 21.56 26.82
N ARG A 241 2.85 22.59 26.04
CA ARG A 241 3.51 22.88 24.77
C ARG A 241 4.72 23.77 24.99
N ASP A 242 4.51 24.87 25.72
CA ASP A 242 5.51 25.87 26.08
C ASP A 242 5.28 26.28 27.55
N ASP A 243 6.09 27.21 28.08
CA ASP A 243 5.92 27.71 29.46
C ASP A 243 4.58 28.44 29.70
N ASP A 244 3.93 28.95 28.64
CA ASP A 244 2.69 29.74 28.71
C ASP A 244 1.45 29.07 28.08
N SER A 245 1.61 27.91 27.44
CA SER A 245 0.52 27.27 26.71
C SER A 245 0.45 25.76 26.89
N VAL A 246 -0.77 25.27 26.99
CA VAL A 246 -1.11 23.86 27.11
C VAL A 246 -2.03 23.45 25.97
N LEU A 247 -1.90 22.20 25.54
CA LEU A 247 -2.87 21.53 24.68
C LEU A 247 -3.83 20.76 25.58
N VAL A 248 -5.11 20.87 25.30
CA VAL A 248 -6.19 20.29 26.09
C VAL A 248 -7.02 19.36 25.21
N VAL A 249 -7.34 18.20 25.76
CA VAL A 249 -8.35 17.29 25.23
C VAL A 249 -9.37 17.03 26.33
N SER A 250 -10.62 17.35 26.04
CA SER A 250 -11.74 16.99 26.92
C SER A 250 -12.38 15.70 26.43
N ASN A 251 -12.87 14.85 27.34
CA ASN A 251 -13.73 13.72 26.98
C ASN A 251 -15.00 14.12 26.19
N ARG A 252 -15.41 15.39 26.27
CA ARG A 252 -16.57 15.94 25.54
C ARG A 252 -16.22 16.41 24.13
N GLN A 253 -14.94 16.45 23.78
CA GLN A 253 -14.47 16.90 22.48
C GLN A 253 -14.80 15.86 21.40
N ALA A 254 -15.19 16.32 20.21
CA ALA A 254 -15.50 15.45 19.10
C ALA A 254 -14.26 14.66 18.65
N PHE A 255 -14.46 13.38 18.32
CA PHE A 255 -13.41 12.48 17.86
C PHE A 255 -12.66 13.05 16.64
N MET A 256 -11.33 12.93 16.63
CA MET A 256 -10.44 13.43 15.58
C MET A 256 -10.49 14.95 15.34
N THR A 257 -10.87 15.72 16.35
CA THR A 257 -10.66 17.18 16.29
C THR A 257 -9.29 17.54 16.88
N PRO A 258 -8.60 18.56 16.32
CA PRO A 258 -7.31 19.01 16.84
C PRO A 258 -7.40 19.44 18.30
N PHE A 259 -6.32 19.26 19.06
CA PHE A 259 -6.31 19.58 20.48
C PHE A 259 -6.44 21.08 20.71
N GLU A 260 -7.25 21.45 21.70
CA GLU A 260 -7.53 22.86 21.99
C GLU A 260 -6.29 23.50 22.62
N ARG A 261 -5.90 24.68 22.12
CA ARG A 261 -4.80 25.46 22.72
C ARG A 261 -5.36 26.38 23.80
N ARG A 262 -4.96 26.16 25.04
CA ARG A 262 -5.32 27.01 26.19
C ARG A 262 -4.07 27.68 26.74
N ARG A 263 -4.17 28.96 27.09
CA ARG A 263 -3.08 29.65 27.80
C ARG A 263 -3.08 29.20 29.25
N CYS A 264 -1.94 28.72 29.72
CA CYS A 264 -1.71 28.44 31.12
C CYS A 264 -0.22 28.50 31.43
N ALA A 265 0.17 29.43 32.29
CA ALA A 265 1.55 29.61 32.70
C ALA A 265 2.05 28.41 33.52
N LYS A 266 3.35 28.16 33.49
CA LYS A 266 4.02 27.14 34.30
C LYS A 266 3.92 27.39 35.80
N ASP A 267 3.86 28.66 36.18
CA ASP A 267 3.72 29.08 37.56
C ASP A 267 2.26 29.03 38.05
N HIS A 268 1.33 28.61 37.19
CA HIS A 268 -0.07 28.47 37.56
C HIS A 268 -0.25 27.40 38.63
N GLY A 269 -0.79 27.80 39.79
CA GLY A 269 -0.96 26.92 40.95
C GLY A 269 0.27 26.77 41.84
N LEU A 270 1.43 27.35 41.47
CA LEU A 270 2.59 27.46 42.35
C LEU A 270 2.46 28.68 43.26
N PRO A 271 2.92 28.61 44.53
CA PRO A 271 2.92 29.77 45.42
C PRO A 271 3.78 30.88 44.82
N SER A 272 3.27 32.11 44.79
CA SER A 272 3.96 33.28 44.25
C SER A 272 5.33 33.41 44.91
N THR A 273 6.40 33.32 44.12
CA THR A 273 7.78 33.59 44.53
C THR A 273 8.07 35.08 44.70
N ALA A 274 7.08 35.96 44.48
CA ALA A 274 7.19 37.42 44.62
C ALA A 274 7.13 37.92 46.07
N ALA A 275 7.70 37.17 47.01
CA ALA A 275 7.88 37.59 48.39
C ALA A 275 9.29 37.22 48.88
N LYS A 276 10.29 37.99 48.42
CA LYS A 276 11.52 38.32 49.16
C LYS A 276 12.02 39.68 48.71
#